data_AF-A0A7C0WTE8-F1
#
_entry.id   AF-A0A7C0WTE8-F1
#
_cell.length_a   1.000
_cell.length_b   1.000
_cell.length_c   1.000
_cell.angle_alpha   90.00
_cell.angle_beta   90.00
_cell.angle_gamma   90.00
#
_symmetry.space_group_name_H-M   'P 1'
#
loop_
_entity.id
_entity.type
_entity.pdbx_description
1 polymer ?
#
loop_
_entity_poly.entity_id
_entity_poly.type
_entity_poly.pdbx_seq_one_letter_code
_entity_poly.pdbx_strand_id
1 'polypeptide(L)' 'MGTRAREILGIDPAQLIEELNKAFADEWLAYYQYWVGARVVTGPMRGAVEAELNQHAADELRHAEILA' A
#
# COMPACT_ATOMS: atom_id res chain seq x y z
N MET A 1 -9.67 21.04 19.45
CA MET A 1 -10.42 19.79 19.73
C MET A 1 -9.43 18.62 19.75
N GLY A 2 -9.56 17.67 20.69
CA GLY A 2 -8.80 16.41 20.71
C GLY A 2 -7.66 16.25 21.73
N THR A 3 -7.34 17.25 22.55
CA THR A 3 -6.14 17.24 23.43
C THR A 3 -6.08 16.05 24.38
N ARG A 4 -7.20 15.68 25.02
CA ARG A 4 -7.30 14.49 25.90
C ARG A 4 -7.11 13.17 25.16
N ALA A 5 -7.54 13.06 23.91
CA ALA A 5 -7.36 11.84 23.12
C ALA A 5 -5.88 11.64 22.76
N ARG A 6 -5.17 12.72 22.46
CA ARG A 6 -3.72 12.71 22.20
C ARG A 6 -2.93 12.32 23.45
N GLU A 7 -3.31 12.86 24.61
CA GLU A 7 -2.71 12.50 25.90
C GLU A 7 -2.91 11.03 26.29
N ILE A 8 -4.08 10.44 25.98
CA ILE A 8 -4.38 9.03 26.28
C ILE A 8 -3.64 8.08 25.34
N LEU A 9 -3.54 8.43 24.06
CA LEU A 9 -2.92 7.56 23.05
C LEU A 9 -1.39 7.48 23.22
N GLY A 10 -0.75 8.53 23.76
CA GLY A 10 0.70 8.55 23.94
C GLY A 10 1.50 8.56 22.64
N ILE A 11 0.83 8.85 21.51
CA ILE A 11 1.42 8.93 20.17
C ILE A 11 1.36 10.38 19.71
N ASP A 12 2.46 10.89 19.13
CA ASP A 12 2.46 12.20 18.48
C ASP A 12 1.63 12.12 17.18
N PRO A 13 0.52 12.86 17.05
CA PRO A 13 -0.30 12.84 15.85
C PRO A 13 0.45 13.30 14.60
N ALA A 14 1.44 14.18 14.73
CA ALA A 14 2.23 14.62 13.59
C ALA A 14 3.08 13.47 13.06
N GLN A 15 3.73 12.73 13.95
CA GLN A 15 4.49 11.53 13.61
C GLN A 15 3.60 10.45 13.00
N LEU A 16 2.40 10.21 13.56
CA LEU A 16 1.47 9.23 13.00
C LEU A 16 1.05 9.60 11.57
N ILE A 17 0.73 10.87 11.32
CA ILE A 17 0.37 11.35 9.98
C ILE A 17 1.56 11.20 9.02
N GLU A 18 2.78 11.46 9.48
CA GLU A 18 4.00 11.27 8.67
C GLU A 18 4.16 9.79 8.26
N GLU A 19 4.05 8.86 9.19
CA GLU A 19 4.16 7.43 8.92
C GLU A 19 3.04 6.91 8.01
N LEU A 20 1.79 7.38 8.20
CA LEU A 20 0.68 7.02 7.33
C LEU A 20 0.87 7.54 5.89
N ASN A 21 1.44 8.73 5.71
CA ASN A 21 1.77 9.24 4.38
C ASN A 21 2.88 8.43 3.69
N LYS A 22 3.89 7.97 4.45
CA LYS A 22 4.93 7.07 3.93
C LYS A 22 4.31 5.75 3.48
N ALA A 23 3.50 5.12 4.35
CA ALA A 23 2.79 3.89 4.02
C ALA A 23 1.90 4.07 2.77
N PHE A 24 1.15 5.17 2.67
CA PHE A 24 0.33 5.46 1.50
C PHE A 24 1.15 5.54 0.20
N ALA A 25 2.32 6.19 0.24
CA ALA A 25 3.23 6.23 -0.90
C ALA A 25 3.81 4.85 -1.24
N ASP A 26 4.14 4.05 -0.23
CA ASP A 26 4.65 2.70 -0.40
C ASP A 26 3.60 1.77 -1.04
N GLU A 27 2.33 1.83 -0.62
CA GLU A 27 1.24 1.04 -1.21
C GLU A 27 1.01 1.40 -2.69
N TRP A 28 1.06 2.69 -3.04
CA TRP A 28 0.97 3.14 -4.45
C TRP A 28 2.15 2.64 -5.28
N LEU A 29 3.36 2.66 -4.72
CA LEU A 29 4.55 2.14 -5.39
C LEU A 29 4.44 0.62 -5.58
N ALA A 30 3.99 -0.10 -4.56
CA ALA A 30 3.79 -1.55 -4.61
C ALA A 30 2.74 -1.94 -5.66
N TYR A 31 1.59 -1.25 -5.68
CA TYR A 31 0.58 -1.39 -6.73
C TYR A 31 1.20 -1.28 -8.13
N TYR A 32 1.95 -0.20 -8.38
CA TYR A 32 2.57 0.03 -9.69
C TYR A 32 3.58 -1.07 -10.05
N GLN A 33 4.39 -1.51 -9.09
CA GLN A 33 5.39 -2.57 -9.27
C GLN A 33 4.74 -3.91 -9.65
N TYR A 34 3.69 -4.32 -8.93
CA TYR A 34 2.96 -5.54 -9.24
C TYR A 34 2.23 -5.45 -10.59
N TRP A 35 1.56 -4.33 -10.84
CA TRP A 35 0.87 -4.10 -12.11
C TRP A 35 1.82 -4.15 -13.29
N VAL A 36 2.95 -3.44 -13.23
CA VAL A 36 3.93 -3.45 -14.33
C VAL A 36 4.59 -4.82 -14.44
N GLY A 37 4.88 -5.48 -13.31
CA GLY A 37 5.41 -6.84 -13.24
C GLY A 37 4.53 -7.83 -13.99
N ALA A 38 3.21 -7.75 -13.79
CA ALA A 38 2.23 -8.59 -14.50
C ALA A 38 2.28 -8.38 -16.02
N ARG A 39 2.68 -7.20 -16.51
CA ARG A 39 2.78 -6.90 -17.95
C ARG A 39 4.08 -7.32 -18.60
N VAL A 40 5.16 -7.43 -17.82
CA VAL A 40 6.49 -7.74 -18.34
C VAL A 40 6.98 -9.14 -18.01
N VAL A 41 6.24 -9.89 -17.17
CA VAL A 41 6.60 -11.28 -16.83
C VAL A 41 6.60 -12.20 -18.06
N THR A 42 7.58 -13.09 -18.13
CA THR A 42 7.77 -14.05 -19.24
C THR A 42 8.16 -15.44 -18.69
N GLY A 43 8.09 -16.46 -19.55
CA GLY A 43 8.53 -17.82 -19.23
C GLY A 43 7.40 -18.86 -19.09
N PRO A 44 7.74 -20.13 -18.81
CA PRO A 44 6.77 -21.25 -18.80
C PRO A 44 5.60 -21.09 -17.83
N MET A 45 5.82 -20.37 -16.71
CA MET A 45 4.80 -20.13 -15.68
C MET A 45 4.13 -18.75 -15.79
N ARG A 46 4.31 -18.02 -16.91
CA ARG A 46 3.85 -16.64 -17.08
C ARG A 46 2.40 -16.44 -16.65
N GLY A 47 1.49 -17.32 -17.07
CA GLY A 47 0.06 -17.16 -16.76
C GLY A 47 -0.27 -17.23 -15.26
N ALA A 48 0.39 -18.14 -14.53
CA ALA A 48 0.19 -18.25 -13.08
C ALA A 48 0.78 -17.03 -12.34
N VAL A 49 1.99 -16.62 -12.73
CA VAL A 49 2.66 -15.46 -12.12
C VAL A 49 1.92 -14.16 -12.46
N GLU A 50 1.45 -13.99 -13.69
CA GLU A 50 0.64 -12.84 -14.11
C GLU A 50 -0.66 -12.75 -13.29
N ALA A 51 -1.32 -13.87 -13.01
CA ALA A 51 -2.53 -13.89 -12.19
C ALA A 51 -2.26 -13.44 -10.74
N GLU A 52 -1.23 -13.98 -10.10
CA GLU A 52 -0.82 -13.59 -8.74
C GLU A 52 -0.42 -12.11 -8.68
N LEU A 53 0.40 -11.63 -9.63
CA LEU A 53 0.82 -10.23 -9.67
C LEU A 53 -0.37 -9.27 -9.85
N ASN A 54 -1.36 -9.63 -10.66
CA ASN A 54 -2.58 -8.83 -10.79
C ASN A 54 -3.42 -8.84 -9.49
N GLN A 55 -3.47 -9.96 -8.78
CA GLN A 55 -4.13 -10.03 -7.47
C GLN A 55 -3.44 -9.12 -6.46
N HIS A 56 -2.11 -9.20 -6.33
CA HIS A 56 -1.35 -8.32 -5.46
C HIS A 56 -1.53 -6.84 -5.82
N ALA A 57 -1.50 -6.48 -7.11
CA ALA A 57 -1.80 -5.11 -7.54
C ALA A 57 -3.19 -4.65 -7.05
N ALA A 58 -4.22 -5.47 -7.20
CA ALA A 58 -5.55 -5.13 -6.70
C ALA A 58 -5.58 -4.99 -5.16
N ASP A 59 -4.81 -5.80 -4.43
CA ASP A 59 -4.71 -5.72 -2.98
C ASP A 59 -4.02 -4.43 -2.53
N GLU A 60 -2.86 -4.07 -3.10
CA GLU A 60 -2.15 -2.85 -2.71
C GLU A 60 -2.91 -1.58 -3.11
N LEU A 61 -3.67 -1.60 -4.22
CA LEU A 61 -4.57 -0.50 -4.55
C LEU A 61 -5.64 -0.30 -3.48
N ARG A 62 -6.24 -1.39 -2.97
CA ARG A 62 -7.19 -1.32 -1.84
C ARG A 62 -6.50 -0.81 -0.57
N HIS A 63 -5.26 -1.18 -0.31
CA HIS A 63 -4.51 -0.67 0.85
C HIS A 63 -4.26 0.83 0.74
N ALA A 64 -3.87 1.32 -0.43
CA ALA A 64 -3.74 2.76 -0.68
C ALA A 64 -5.06 3.50 -0.45
N GLU A 65 -6.20 2.96 -0.90
CA GLU A 65 -7.53 3.55 -0.67
C GLU A 65 -7.94 3.57 0.82
N ILE A 66 -7.44 2.65 1.65
CA ILE A 66 -7.69 2.65 3.10
C ILE A 66 -6.93 3.79 3.81
N LEU A 67 -5.78 4.19 3.27
CA LEU A 67 -4.90 5.20 3.87
C LEU A 67 -5.20 6.63 3.41
N ALA A 68 -5.95 6.82 2.32
CA ALA A 68 -6.34 8.11 1.75
C ALA A 68 -7.52 8.77 2.49
#